data_AF-A0A7C5ZG08-F1
#
_entry.id   AF-A0A7C5ZG08-F1
#
_cell.length_a   1.000
_cell.length_b   1.000
_cell.length_c   1.000
_cell.angle_alpha   90.00
_cell.angle_beta   90.00
_cell.angle_gamma   90.00
#
_symmetry.space_group_name_H-M   'P 1'
#
loop_
_entity.id
_entity.type
_entity.pdbx_description
1 polymer ?
#
loop_
_entity_poly.entity_id
_entity_poly.type
_entity_poly.pdbx_seq_one_letter_code
_entity_poly.pdbx_strand_id
1 'polypeptide(L)'
;MHATVCTISTPWLAALSEPSATAVLLVIFGLLIAFCVLFSRPVDRLGIPVVLLFMLLGMLGGSEGLGGVAFADYGLAVRLGTIALVLILFDGGLNTSLESVRSVLWPSAWLATLGVALTAAIVAVFGRLLGLDWPAAMLLGAVVSSTDAAAVFAVLRGGSLQLKQRVGRTIEVESCVN
;
A
#
# COMPACT_ATOMS: atom_id res chain seq x y z
N MET A 1 43.46 50.67 34.98
CA MET A 1 42.70 51.63 34.17
C MET A 1 42.65 51.11 32.75
N HIS A 2 41.43 50.83 32.25
CA HIS A 2 40.96 50.86 30.86
C HIS A 2 41.76 50.11 29.76
N ALA A 3 41.18 49.35 28.84
CA ALA A 3 39.79 49.00 28.59
C ALA A 3 39.74 47.76 27.68
N THR A 4 38.72 46.96 27.94
CA THR A 4 38.21 45.79 27.25
C THR A 4 38.15 45.95 25.73
N VAL A 5 38.88 45.11 25.00
CA VAL A 5 38.64 44.89 23.56
C VAL A 5 37.36 44.08 23.45
N CYS A 6 36.30 44.75 22.99
CA CYS A 6 35.00 44.18 22.69
C CYS A 6 35.15 43.25 21.48
N THR A 7 35.31 41.95 21.70
CA THR A 7 35.09 40.91 20.68
C THR A 7 33.61 40.89 20.33
N ILE A 8 33.24 41.65 19.30
CA ILE A 8 31.96 41.52 18.60
C ILE A 8 31.93 40.12 18.00
N SER A 9 31.32 39.19 18.72
CA SER A 9 30.87 37.91 18.19
C SER A 9 29.93 38.20 17.02
N THR A 10 30.11 37.47 15.93
CA THR A 10 29.39 37.63 14.66
C THR A 10 28.34 36.53 14.50
N PRO A 11 27.20 36.55 15.24
CA PRO A 11 26.11 35.60 15.02
C PRO A 11 25.40 35.80 13.66
N TRP A 12 25.64 36.93 13.00
CA TRP A 12 25.08 37.27 11.70
C TRP A 12 25.78 36.59 10.50
N LEU A 13 27.00 36.08 10.66
CA LEU A 13 27.69 35.33 9.60
C LEU A 13 27.15 33.89 9.45
N ALA A 14 26.63 33.30 10.53
CA ALA A 14 25.92 32.02 10.48
C ALA A 14 24.55 32.17 9.80
N ALA A 15 23.86 33.29 10.02
CA ALA A 15 22.59 33.60 9.33
C ALA A 15 22.75 33.83 7.81
N LEU A 16 23.97 34.04 7.31
CA LEU A 16 24.28 34.18 5.88
C LEU A 16 24.67 32.86 5.19
N SER A 17 24.93 31.77 5.93
CA SER A 17 25.10 30.42 5.36
C SER A 17 23.79 29.62 5.30
N GLU A 18 22.85 29.88 6.22
CA GLU A 18 21.48 29.35 6.18
C GLU A 18 20.61 29.71 4.95
N PRO A 19 20.77 30.85 4.24
CA PRO A 19 19.94 31.18 3.08
C PRO A 19 20.18 30.19 1.94
N SER A 20 21.42 29.73 1.76
CA SER A 20 21.77 28.80 0.69
C SER A 20 21.23 27.40 0.95
N ALA A 21 21.32 26.90 2.19
CA ALA A 21 20.75 25.62 2.58
C ALA A 21 19.22 25.62 2.48
N THR A 22 18.58 26.70 2.94
CA THR A 22 17.12 26.87 2.82
C THR A 22 16.70 26.98 1.36
N ALA A 23 17.45 27.72 0.54
CA ALA A 23 17.19 27.81 -0.90
C ALA A 23 17.32 26.44 -1.60
N VAL A 24 18.35 25.65 -1.28
CA VAL A 24 18.52 24.29 -1.81
C VAL A 24 17.37 23.38 -1.38
N LEU A 25 16.96 23.43 -0.11
CA LEU A 25 15.80 22.68 0.39
C LEU A 25 14.52 23.06 -0.34
N LEU A 26 14.26 24.35 -0.52
CA LEU A 26 13.08 24.85 -1.25
C LEU A 26 13.12 24.46 -2.74
N VAL A 27 14.31 24.45 -3.36
CA VAL A 27 14.48 23.98 -4.74
C VAL A 27 14.23 22.48 -4.85
N ILE A 28 14.76 21.67 -3.92
CA ILE A 28 14.50 20.23 -3.88
C ILE A 28 13.00 19.97 -3.67
N PHE A 29 12.37 20.66 -2.72
CA PHE A 29 10.95 20.51 -2.44
C PHE A 29 10.08 20.95 -3.62
N GLY A 30 10.44 22.07 -4.26
CA GLY A 30 9.79 22.58 -5.46
C GLY A 30 9.93 21.64 -6.65
N LEU A 31 11.12 21.08 -6.88
CA LEU A 31 11.36 20.04 -7.89
C LEU A 31 10.53 18.79 -7.60
N LEU A 32 10.46 18.37 -6.34
CA LEU A 32 9.73 17.17 -5.93
C LEU A 32 8.22 17.34 -6.12
N ILE A 33 7.66 18.51 -5.75
CA ILE A 33 6.26 18.87 -6.04
C ILE A 33 6.03 18.94 -7.55
N ALA A 34 6.91 19.60 -8.31
CA ALA A 34 6.78 19.71 -9.76
C ALA A 34 6.79 18.34 -10.43
N PHE A 35 7.66 17.44 -10.00
CA PHE A 35 7.71 16.06 -10.47
C PHE A 35 6.42 15.32 -10.13
N CYS A 36 5.93 15.45 -8.90
CA CYS A 36 4.69 14.82 -8.44
C CYS A 36 3.47 15.29 -9.27
N VAL A 37 3.36 16.59 -9.56
CA VAL A 37 2.29 17.16 -10.39
C VAL A 37 2.44 16.80 -11.87
N LEU A 38 3.66 16.70 -12.38
CA LEU A 38 3.91 16.30 -13.76
C LEU A 38 3.58 14.83 -14.00
N PHE A 39 3.89 13.97 -13.03
CA PHE A 39 3.62 12.54 -13.07
C PHE A 39 2.23 12.14 -12.58
N SER A 40 1.48 13.02 -11.89
CA SER A 40 0.12 12.69 -11.44
C SER A 40 -0.84 12.45 -12.60
N ARG A 41 -0.76 13.27 -13.66
CA ARG A 41 -1.65 13.15 -14.83
C ARG A 41 -1.47 11.89 -15.68
N PRO A 42 -0.25 11.44 -16.02
CA PRO A 42 -0.09 10.19 -16.77
C PRO A 42 -0.54 8.97 -15.95
N VAL A 43 -0.30 8.95 -14.63
CA VAL A 43 -0.72 7.86 -13.74
C VAL A 43 -2.25 7.72 -13.72
N ASP A 44 -2.98 8.84 -13.63
CA ASP A 44 -4.45 8.82 -13.64
C ASP A 44 -5.04 8.44 -15.01
N ARG A 45 -4.35 8.76 -16.11
CA ARG A 45 -4.85 8.48 -17.48
C ARG A 45 -4.57 7.07 -17.98
N LEU A 46 -3.60 6.37 -17.41
CA LEU A 46 -3.27 5.01 -17.82
C LEU A 46 -4.39 4.01 -17.48
N GLY A 47 -5.27 4.32 -16.52
CA GLY A 47 -6.36 3.42 -16.12
C GLY A 47 -5.89 2.10 -15.50
N ILE A 48 -4.59 1.94 -15.29
CA ILE A 48 -3.95 0.76 -14.74
C ILE A 48 -3.94 0.86 -13.21
N PRO A 49 -4.41 -0.16 -12.48
CA PRO A 49 -4.32 -0.19 -11.02
C PRO A 49 -2.88 -0.03 -10.53
N VAL A 50 -2.66 0.86 -9.56
CA VAL A 50 -1.34 1.11 -8.97
C VAL A 50 -0.68 -0.17 -8.43
N VAL A 51 -1.49 -1.09 -7.90
CA VAL A 51 -1.04 -2.43 -7.45
C VAL A 51 -0.35 -3.19 -8.58
N LEU A 52 -0.89 -3.13 -9.80
CA LEU A 52 -0.30 -3.79 -10.97
C LEU A 52 1.05 -3.17 -11.34
N LEU A 53 1.17 -1.84 -11.23
CA LEU A 53 2.43 -1.14 -11.47
C LEU A 53 3.50 -1.57 -10.47
N PHE A 54 3.19 -1.61 -9.17
CA PHE A 54 4.13 -2.06 -8.15
C PHE A 54 4.52 -3.52 -8.33
N MET A 55 3.58 -4.39 -8.73
CA MET A 55 3.86 -5.78 -9.05
C MET A 55 4.82 -5.91 -10.23
N LEU A 56 4.57 -5.19 -11.33
CA LEU A 56 5.46 -5.16 -12.50
C LEU A 56 6.85 -4.65 -12.13
N LEU A 57 6.93 -3.57 -11.36
CA LEU A 57 8.20 -3.01 -10.90
C LEU A 57 8.97 -4.01 -10.04
N GLY A 58 8.28 -4.73 -9.14
CA GLY A 58 8.85 -5.80 -8.32
C GLY A 58 9.38 -6.96 -9.16
N MET A 59 8.61 -7.44 -10.15
CA MET A 59 9.05 -8.49 -11.06
C MET A 59 10.25 -8.06 -11.91
N LEU A 60 10.26 -6.82 -12.41
CA LEU A 60 11.39 -6.26 -13.17
C LEU A 60 12.62 -6.03 -12.29
N GLY A 61 12.45 -5.72 -11.01
CA GLY A 61 13.54 -5.56 -10.04
C GLY A 61 14.09 -6.88 -9.50
N GLY A 62 13.30 -7.96 -9.55
CA GLY A 62 13.67 -9.28 -9.02
C GLY A 62 14.77 -9.99 -9.79
N SER A 63 15.09 -11.21 -9.34
CA SER A 63 16.16 -12.06 -9.90
C SER A 63 15.98 -12.38 -11.38
N GLU A 64 14.74 -12.62 -11.80
CA GLU A 64 14.35 -12.92 -13.18
C GLU A 64 14.11 -11.64 -14.02
N GLY A 65 14.17 -10.48 -13.38
CA GLY A 65 13.97 -9.18 -14.01
C GLY A 65 15.26 -8.51 -14.48
N LEU A 66 15.12 -7.29 -14.99
CA LEU A 66 16.24 -6.44 -15.42
C LEU A 66 17.14 -6.00 -14.24
N GLY A 67 16.58 -5.96 -13.02
CA GLY A 67 17.28 -5.53 -11.81
C GLY A 67 18.23 -6.57 -11.23
N GLY A 68 18.02 -7.87 -11.50
CA GLY A 68 18.90 -8.95 -11.06
C GLY A 68 19.07 -9.05 -9.53
N VAL A 69 18.14 -8.49 -8.74
CA VAL A 69 18.23 -8.51 -7.28
C VAL A 69 17.87 -9.91 -6.78
N ALA A 70 18.87 -10.66 -6.34
CA ALA A 70 18.68 -12.00 -5.80
C ALA A 70 17.84 -11.96 -4.52
N PHE A 71 16.69 -12.63 -4.52
CA PHE A 71 15.80 -12.71 -3.37
C PHE A 71 16.27 -13.81 -2.40
N ALA A 72 17.32 -13.53 -1.63
CA ALA A 72 17.93 -14.50 -0.73
C ALA A 72 17.41 -14.45 0.72
N ASP A 73 16.73 -13.36 1.11
CA ASP A 73 16.27 -13.14 2.48
C ASP A 73 14.74 -13.10 2.59
N TYR A 74 14.15 -14.29 2.70
CA TYR A 74 12.72 -14.45 2.98
C TYR A 74 12.31 -13.88 4.34
N GLY A 75 13.23 -13.86 5.31
CA GLY A 75 12.97 -13.34 6.65
C GLY A 75 12.75 -11.83 6.64
N LEU A 76 13.57 -11.11 5.89
CA LEU A 76 13.40 -9.68 5.65
C LEU A 76 12.07 -9.40 4.93
N ALA A 77 11.72 -10.18 3.91
CA ALA A 77 10.47 -10.03 3.17
C ALA A 77 9.23 -10.20 4.08
N VAL A 78 9.20 -11.24 4.92
CA VAL A 78 8.10 -11.47 5.87
C VAL A 78 8.01 -10.33 6.89
N ARG A 79 9.15 -9.83 7.40
CA ARG A 79 9.17 -8.72 8.36
C ARG A 79 8.62 -7.43 7.75
N LEU A 80 9.11 -7.06 6.56
CA LEU A 80 8.60 -5.89 5.85
C LEU A 80 7.12 -6.04 5.49
N GLY A 81 6.72 -7.22 5.01
CA GLY A 81 5.33 -7.53 4.71
C GLY A 81 4.42 -7.40 5.94
N THR A 82 4.87 -7.89 7.10
CA THR A 82 4.12 -7.80 8.35
C THR A 82 4.02 -6.36 8.83
N ILE A 83 5.10 -5.58 8.78
CA ILE A 83 5.08 -4.16 9.15
C ILE A 83 4.12 -3.40 8.22
N ALA A 84 4.22 -3.62 6.91
CA ALA A 84 3.34 -2.98 5.93
C ALA A 84 1.86 -3.37 6.17
N LEU A 85 1.58 -4.65 6.39
CA LEU A 85 0.23 -5.15 6.66
C LEU A 85 -0.36 -4.51 7.93
N VAL A 86 0.42 -4.45 9.01
CA VAL A 86 -0.01 -3.80 10.27
C VAL A 86 -0.30 -2.33 10.04
N LEU A 87 0.56 -1.59 9.32
CA LEU A 87 0.36 -0.17 9.05
C LEU A 87 -0.87 0.09 8.17
N ILE A 88 -1.07 -0.71 7.11
CA ILE A 88 -2.22 -0.59 6.21
C ILE A 88 -3.52 -0.89 6.95
N LEU A 89 -3.56 -1.97 7.75
CA LEU A 89 -4.74 -2.33 8.53
C LEU A 89 -5.04 -1.29 9.62
N PHE A 90 -4.00 -0.74 10.25
CA PHE A 90 -4.13 0.30 11.25
C PHE A 90 -4.67 1.61 10.66
N ASP A 91 -4.12 2.07 9.53
CA ASP A 91 -4.60 3.26 8.82
C ASP A 91 -6.03 3.08 8.31
N GLY A 92 -6.36 1.92 7.75
CA GLY A 92 -7.73 1.57 7.34
C GLY A 92 -8.70 1.57 8.51
N GLY A 93 -8.29 1.04 9.67
CA GLY A 93 -9.08 1.03 10.89
C GLY A 93 -9.35 2.43 11.47
N LEU A 94 -8.35 3.32 11.46
CA LEU A 94 -8.48 4.69 11.96
C LEU A 94 -9.37 5.58 11.08
N ASN A 95 -9.33 5.38 9.76
CA ASN A 95 -10.11 6.17 8.80
C ASN A 95 -11.58 5.71 8.67
N THR A 96 -11.96 4.61 9.30
CA THR A 96 -13.30 4.02 9.17
C THR A 96 -14.20 4.34 10.37
N SER A 97 -15.40 4.88 10.12
CA SER A 97 -16.35 5.18 11.20
C SER A 97 -17.00 3.92 11.77
N LEU A 98 -16.94 3.76 13.10
CA LEU A 98 -17.50 2.63 13.83
C LEU A 98 -19.00 2.43 13.58
N GLU A 99 -19.74 3.53 13.39
CA GLU A 99 -21.17 3.50 13.10
C GLU A 99 -21.49 2.91 11.71
N SER A 100 -20.66 3.24 10.71
CA SER A 100 -20.78 2.68 9.35
C SER A 100 -20.51 1.18 9.36
N VAL A 101 -19.45 0.75 10.05
CA VAL A 101 -19.08 -0.67 10.18
C VAL A 101 -20.20 -1.44 10.87
N ARG A 102 -20.70 -0.95 12.00
CA ARG A 102 -21.75 -1.64 12.78
C ARG A 102 -23.02 -1.93 11.98
N SER A 103 -23.38 -1.06 11.04
CA SER A 103 -24.56 -1.25 10.19
C SER A 103 -24.45 -2.40 9.17
N VAL A 104 -23.24 -2.89 8.89
CA VAL A 104 -22.95 -3.91 7.86
C VAL A 104 -22.09 -5.09 8.38
N LEU A 105 -21.69 -5.07 9.65
CA LEU A 105 -20.87 -6.12 10.27
C LEU A 105 -21.45 -7.53 10.11
N TRP A 106 -22.75 -7.71 10.33
CA TRP A 106 -23.34 -9.05 10.34
C TRP A 106 -23.35 -9.72 8.96
N PRO A 107 -23.84 -9.05 7.89
CA PRO A 107 -23.66 -9.55 6.52
C PRO A 107 -22.18 -9.79 6.18
N SER A 108 -21.30 -8.85 6.50
CA SER A 108 -19.88 -8.93 6.13
C SER A 108 -19.16 -10.09 6.81
N ALA A 109 -19.47 -10.37 8.09
CA ALA A 109 -18.89 -11.48 8.84
C ALA A 109 -19.30 -12.84 8.26
N TRP A 110 -20.54 -12.98 7.77
CA TRP A 110 -20.98 -14.22 7.12
C TRP A 110 -20.26 -14.46 5.80
N LEU A 111 -20.11 -13.41 4.98
CA LEU A 111 -19.33 -13.51 3.73
C LEU A 111 -17.86 -13.79 4.00
N ALA A 112 -17.23 -13.08 4.95
CA ALA A 112 -15.82 -13.26 5.31
C ALA A 112 -15.51 -14.61 5.98
N THR A 113 -16.52 -15.34 6.49
CA THR A 113 -16.31 -16.68 7.07
C THR A 113 -16.70 -17.77 6.08
N LEU A 114 -17.97 -17.85 5.72
CA LEU A 114 -18.45 -18.92 4.85
C LEU A 114 -18.03 -18.74 3.40
N GLY A 115 -18.04 -17.50 2.89
CA GLY A 115 -17.61 -17.20 1.53
C GLY A 115 -16.16 -17.62 1.35
N VAL A 116 -15.28 -17.17 2.24
CA VAL A 116 -13.84 -17.44 2.26
C VAL A 116 -13.55 -18.93 2.44
N ALA A 117 -14.23 -19.61 3.38
CA ALA A 117 -14.07 -21.05 3.57
C ALA A 117 -14.48 -21.84 2.32
N LEU A 118 -15.56 -21.42 1.65
CA LEU A 118 -16.03 -22.05 0.42
C LEU A 118 -15.05 -21.81 -0.75
N THR A 119 -14.57 -20.57 -0.96
CA THR A 119 -13.57 -20.28 -2.00
C THR A 119 -12.26 -21.03 -1.74
N ALA A 120 -11.77 -21.04 -0.50
CA ALA A 120 -10.57 -21.78 -0.13
C ALA A 120 -10.72 -23.28 -0.41
N ALA A 121 -11.86 -23.88 -0.05
CA ALA A 121 -12.13 -25.30 -0.29
C ALA A 121 -12.21 -25.61 -1.79
N ILE A 122 -12.92 -24.79 -2.57
CA ILE A 122 -13.04 -24.98 -4.02
C ILE A 122 -11.65 -24.90 -4.67
N VAL A 123 -10.89 -23.85 -4.39
CA VAL A 123 -9.54 -23.67 -4.95
C VAL A 123 -8.60 -24.81 -4.54
N ALA A 124 -8.68 -25.27 -3.30
CA ALA A 124 -7.89 -26.42 -2.84
C ALA A 124 -8.25 -27.72 -3.57
N VAL A 125 -9.53 -27.99 -3.82
CA VAL A 125 -9.95 -29.16 -4.61
C VAL A 125 -9.41 -29.07 -6.04
N PHE A 126 -9.50 -27.90 -6.68
CA PHE A 126 -8.92 -27.70 -8.02
C PHE A 126 -7.39 -27.85 -8.00
N GLY A 127 -6.70 -27.31 -7.00
CA GLY A 127 -5.27 -27.51 -6.82
C GLY A 127 -4.89 -28.98 -6.68
N ARG A 128 -5.70 -29.76 -5.96
CA ARG A 128 -5.51 -31.21 -5.84
C ARG A 128 -5.70 -31.93 -7.17
N LEU A 129 -6.69 -31.54 -7.97
CA LEU A 129 -6.93 -32.09 -9.31
C LEU A 129 -5.77 -31.77 -10.27
N LEU A 130 -5.06 -30.66 -10.05
CA LEU A 130 -3.84 -30.29 -10.80
C LEU A 130 -2.57 -31.02 -10.32
N GLY A 131 -2.68 -31.91 -9.33
CA GLY A 131 -1.58 -32.74 -8.86
C GLY A 131 -0.84 -32.22 -7.62
N LEU A 132 -1.32 -31.15 -6.98
CA LEU A 132 -0.75 -30.69 -5.71
C LEU A 132 -1.13 -31.63 -4.56
N ASP A 133 -0.25 -31.76 -3.57
CA ASP A 133 -0.59 -32.42 -2.31
C ASP A 133 -1.56 -31.60 -1.46
N TRP A 134 -2.35 -32.29 -0.63
CA TRP A 134 -3.40 -31.66 0.19
C TRP A 134 -2.91 -30.43 0.98
N PRO A 135 -1.76 -30.46 1.68
CA PRO A 135 -1.27 -29.28 2.38
C PRO A 135 -0.98 -28.10 1.44
N ALA A 136 -0.34 -28.37 0.29
CA ALA A 136 -0.02 -27.34 -0.69
C ALA A 136 -1.26 -26.78 -1.38
N ALA A 137 -2.23 -27.63 -1.70
CA ALA A 137 -3.50 -27.23 -2.30
C ALA A 137 -4.36 -26.41 -1.33
N MET A 138 -4.40 -26.79 -0.04
CA MET A 138 -5.09 -26.01 1.00
C MET A 138 -4.40 -24.67 1.26
N LEU A 139 -3.06 -24.63 1.27
CA LEU A 139 -2.30 -23.37 1.36
C LEU A 139 -2.62 -22.44 0.19
N LEU A 140 -2.62 -22.99 -1.04
CA LEU A 140 -3.01 -22.22 -2.23
C LEU A 140 -4.44 -21.67 -2.09
N GLY A 141 -5.38 -22.52 -1.67
CA GLY A 141 -6.76 -22.11 -1.42
C GLY A 141 -6.89 -20.98 -0.40
N ALA A 142 -6.18 -21.08 0.72
CA ALA A 142 -6.18 -20.07 1.78
C ALA A 142 -5.56 -18.73 1.34
N VAL A 143 -4.48 -18.76 0.55
CA VAL A 143 -3.84 -17.53 0.04
C VAL A 143 -4.76 -16.84 -0.98
N VAL A 144 -5.39 -17.60 -1.87
CA VAL A 144 -6.25 -17.05 -2.94
C VAL A 144 -7.61 -16.59 -2.40
N SER A 145 -8.10 -17.15 -1.31
CA SER A 145 -9.39 -16.76 -0.73
C SER A 145 -9.36 -15.38 -0.07
N SER A 146 -8.17 -14.85 0.26
CA SER A 146 -8.02 -13.54 0.88
C SER A 146 -8.35 -12.43 -0.12
N THR A 147 -9.35 -11.60 0.17
CA THR A 147 -9.81 -10.54 -0.74
C THR A 147 -9.19 -9.17 -0.40
N ASP A 148 -8.87 -8.36 -1.42
CA ASP A 148 -8.42 -6.97 -1.26
C ASP A 148 -9.41 -6.00 -1.93
N ALA A 149 -10.16 -5.26 -1.11
CA ALA A 149 -11.08 -4.23 -1.56
C ALA A 149 -10.39 -3.13 -2.39
N ALA A 150 -9.17 -2.72 -2.03
CA ALA A 150 -8.48 -1.62 -2.68
C ALA A 150 -8.18 -1.93 -4.16
N ALA A 151 -7.75 -3.16 -4.44
CA ALA A 151 -7.54 -3.65 -5.80
C ALA A 151 -8.85 -3.68 -6.61
N VAL A 152 -9.96 -4.18 -6.03
CA VAL A 152 -11.27 -4.21 -6.70
C VAL A 152 -11.77 -2.80 -7.03
N PHE A 153 -11.71 -1.87 -6.06
CA PHE A 153 -12.11 -0.48 -6.30
C PHE A 153 -11.19 0.25 -7.27
N ALA A 154 -9.90 -0.10 -7.34
CA ALA A 154 -8.99 0.44 -8.36
C ALA A 154 -9.43 0.04 -9.78
N VAL A 155 -9.82 -1.21 -9.99
CA VAL A 155 -10.32 -1.71 -11.29
C VAL A 155 -11.69 -1.10 -11.65
N LEU A 156 -12.63 -1.06 -10.70
CA LEU A 156 -13.98 -0.53 -10.95
C LEU A 156 -13.98 0.96 -11.32
N ARG A 157 -13.10 1.76 -10.72
CA ARG A 157 -12.92 3.18 -11.07
C ARG A 157 -12.37 3.36 -12.48
N GLY A 158 -11.44 2.50 -12.93
CA GLY A 158 -10.96 2.48 -14.31
C GLY A 158 -12.05 2.16 -15.34
N GLY A 159 -13.07 1.38 -14.93
CA GLY A 159 -14.21 0.99 -15.77
C GLY A 159 -15.40 1.95 -15.77
N SER A 160 -15.31 3.12 -15.12
CA SER A 160 -16.41 4.10 -14.94
C SER A 160 -17.67 3.57 -14.22
N LEU A 161 -17.58 2.44 -13.53
CA LEU A 161 -18.70 1.83 -12.80
C LEU A 161 -18.79 2.40 -11.38
N GLN A 162 -19.84 3.20 -11.11
CA GLN A 162 -20.13 3.72 -9.77
C GLN A 162 -21.00 2.73 -8.99
N LEU A 163 -20.40 2.08 -7.98
CA LEU A 163 -21.13 1.21 -7.07
C LEU A 163 -22.05 2.02 -6.14
N LYS A 164 -23.25 1.48 -5.85
CA LYS A 164 -24.11 2.03 -4.80
C LYS A 164 -23.37 2.04 -3.47
N GLN A 165 -23.45 3.15 -2.73
CA GLN A 165 -22.69 3.39 -1.48
C GLN A 165 -22.82 2.26 -0.44
N ARG A 166 -23.97 1.58 -0.38
CA ARG A 166 -24.21 0.45 0.53
C ARG A 166 -23.44 -0.81 0.14
N VAL A 167 -23.32 -1.10 -1.17
CA VAL A 167 -22.57 -2.26 -1.67
C VAL A 167 -21.07 -2.01 -1.51
N GLY A 168 -20.60 -0.80 -1.83
CA GLY A 168 -19.21 -0.40 -1.60
C GLY A 168 -18.77 -0.60 -0.15
N ARG A 169 -19.54 -0.07 0.81
CA ARG A 169 -19.27 -0.24 2.24
C ARG A 169 -19.31 -1.70 2.71
N THR A 170 -20.14 -2.54 2.09
CA THR A 170 -20.20 -3.97 2.42
C THR A 170 -18.90 -4.67 1.99
N ILE A 171 -18.45 -4.41 0.77
CA ILE A 171 -17.22 -5.01 0.20
C ILE A 171 -15.97 -4.51 0.95
N GLU A 172 -15.94 -3.24 1.35
CA GLU A 172 -14.86 -2.68 2.19
C GLU A 172 -14.79 -3.37 3.55
N VAL A 173 -15.92 -3.56 4.23
CA VAL A 173 -15.96 -4.22 5.54
C VAL A 173 -15.68 -5.72 5.42
N GLU A 174 -16.19 -6.40 4.39
CA GLU A 174 -15.87 -7.81 4.12
C GLU A 174 -14.37 -8.03 3.95
N SER A 175 -13.71 -7.23 3.12
CA SER A 175 -12.26 -7.35 2.87
C SER A 175 -11.41 -7.00 4.09
N CYS A 176 -11.94 -6.24 5.04
CA CYS A 176 -11.27 -5.92 6.30
C CYS A 176 -11.44 -7.01 7.37
N VAL A 177 -12.55 -7.76 7.31
CA VAL A 177 -12.86 -8.85 8.25
C VAL A 177 -12.25 -10.19 7.82
N ASN A 178 -12.08 -10.40 6.51
CA ASN A 178 -11.38 -11.56 5.95
C ASN A 178 -9.88 -11.50 6.29
#